data_AF-A0A7Y3E2Y7-F1
#
_entry.id   AF-A0A7Y3E2Y7-F1
#
_cell.length_a   1.000
_cell.length_b   1.000
_cell.length_c   1.000
_cell.angle_alpha   90.00
_cell.angle_beta   90.00
_cell.angle_gamma   90.00
#
_symmetry.space_group_name_H-M   'P 1'
#
loop_
_entity.id
_entity.type
_entity.pdbx_description
1 polymer ?
#
loop_
_entity_poly.entity_id
_entity_poly.type
_entity_poly.pdbx_seq_one_letter_code
_entity_poly.pdbx_strand_id
1 'polypeptide(L)'
;IGLVAFAGEALTVVPGTLDYGILYQAIENLDVGQLRDGTAIGTALATAVNRLRSIEEGSRVVVLLTDGDNNRGDIVPEDAAAAAAALGMRVYTIGVGRDGVAPVPIGRTRFGYQYADMEVTVNDELLDRLARATGGLYFRATDPEALTRIYRRIDELETAPVEEVRMVERAGVRSELLILALAALVVELVGSATRARRVFA
;
A
#
# COMPACT_ATOMS: atom_id res chain seq x y z
N ILE A 1 -1.13 -1.17 -4.39
CA ILE A 1 -0.18 -0.85 -3.29
C ILE A 1 -0.58 0.48 -2.67
N GLY A 2 -0.53 0.61 -1.35
CA GLY A 2 -0.74 1.89 -0.65
C GLY A 2 0.42 2.18 0.30
N LEU A 3 0.50 3.43 0.77
CA LEU A 3 1.56 3.90 1.67
C LEU A 3 0.94 4.56 2.89
N VAL A 4 1.28 4.04 4.08
CA VAL A 4 0.97 4.63 5.37
C VAL A 4 2.28 5.07 6.00
N ALA A 5 2.40 6.35 6.32
CA ALA A 5 3.52 6.88 7.09
C ALA A 5 3.11 7.00 8.55
N PHE A 6 4.03 6.72 9.47
CA PHE A 6 3.73 6.79 10.88
C PHE A 6 4.95 7.22 11.71
N ALA A 7 4.64 7.83 12.84
CA ALA A 7 5.53 8.16 13.94
C ALA A 7 4.67 8.04 15.22
N GLY A 8 4.53 9.09 16.03
CA GLY A 8 3.61 9.13 17.17
C GLY A 8 2.13 9.13 16.77
N GLU A 9 1.84 9.29 15.47
CA GLU A 9 0.53 9.13 14.83
C GLU A 9 0.71 8.44 13.47
N ALA A 10 -0.36 8.01 12.81
CA ALA A 10 -0.29 7.36 11.51
C ALA A 10 -1.24 8.01 10.49
N LEU A 11 -0.75 8.23 9.27
CA LEU A 11 -1.49 8.85 8.18
C LEU A 11 -1.33 8.04 6.89
N THR A 12 -2.43 7.92 6.13
CA THR A 12 -2.39 7.36 4.79
C THR A 12 -1.88 8.41 3.81
N VAL A 13 -0.67 8.22 3.30
CA VAL A 13 -0.05 9.12 2.32
C VAL A 13 -0.56 8.83 0.92
N VAL A 14 -0.61 7.53 0.58
CA VAL A 14 -1.14 7.08 -0.71
C VAL A 14 -2.17 5.98 -0.44
N PRO A 15 -3.43 6.13 -0.88
CA PRO A 15 -4.40 5.04 -0.83
C PRO A 15 -3.99 3.91 -1.79
N GLY A 16 -4.72 2.79 -1.79
CA GLY A 16 -4.43 1.69 -2.70
C GLY A 16 -4.47 2.13 -4.17
N THR A 17 -3.32 2.08 -4.86
CA THR A 17 -3.16 2.43 -6.28
C THR A 17 -2.29 1.41 -7.02
N LEU A 18 -2.41 1.37 -8.34
CA LEU A 18 -1.49 0.67 -9.26
C LEU A 18 -0.50 1.62 -9.92
N ASP A 19 -0.65 2.93 -9.71
CA ASP A 19 0.28 3.94 -10.21
C ASP A 19 1.51 4.01 -9.31
N TYR A 20 2.58 3.35 -9.75
CA TYR A 20 3.86 3.38 -9.07
C TYR A 20 4.50 4.78 -9.05
N GLY A 21 4.20 5.64 -10.04
CA GLY A 21 4.73 6.99 -10.11
C GLY A 21 4.29 7.86 -8.92
N ILE A 22 3.02 7.75 -8.53
CA ILE A 22 2.48 8.42 -7.34
C ILE A 22 3.17 7.91 -6.06
N LEU A 23 3.44 6.61 -5.97
CA LEU A 23 4.13 6.03 -4.82
C LEU A 23 5.57 6.53 -4.70
N TYR A 24 6.32 6.59 -5.82
CA TYR A 24 7.68 7.14 -5.82
C TYR A 24 7.69 8.60 -5.38
N GLN A 25 6.81 9.43 -5.94
CA GLN A 25 6.70 10.83 -5.54
C GLN A 25 6.34 10.99 -4.06
N ALA A 26 5.44 10.14 -3.54
CA ALA A 26 5.08 10.17 -2.13
C ALA A 26 6.26 9.81 -1.22
N ILE A 27 7.07 8.82 -1.61
CA ILE A 27 8.27 8.43 -0.87
C ILE A 27 9.33 9.53 -0.91
N GLU A 28 9.54 10.17 -2.06
CA GLU A 28 10.52 11.27 -2.21
C GLU A 28 10.15 12.51 -1.38
N ASN A 29 8.85 12.75 -1.17
CA ASN A 29 8.34 13.89 -0.41
C ASN A 29 8.14 13.60 1.09
N LEU A 30 8.41 12.37 1.55
CA LEU A 30 8.37 12.04 2.97
C LEU A 30 9.56 12.68 3.69
N ASP A 31 9.26 13.55 4.65
CA ASP A 31 10.28 14.22 5.47
C ASP A 31 10.08 13.92 6.96
N VAL A 32 11.19 13.76 7.66
CA VAL A 32 11.21 13.46 9.09
C VAL A 32 10.79 14.71 9.87
N GLY A 33 9.83 14.57 10.79
CA GLY A 33 9.30 15.68 11.58
C GLY A 33 8.02 16.32 11.05
N GLN A 34 7.44 15.81 9.96
CA GLN A 34 6.06 16.16 9.55
C GLN A 34 5.01 15.59 10.51
N LEU A 35 5.32 14.43 11.12
CA LEU A 35 4.46 13.74 12.08
C LEU A 35 4.93 14.00 13.51
N ARG A 36 4.01 13.85 14.47
CA ARG A 36 4.35 13.94 15.90
C ARG A 36 5.39 12.90 16.28
N ASP A 37 6.39 13.29 17.07
CA ASP A 37 7.45 12.40 17.54
C ASP A 37 6.90 11.18 18.32
N GLY A 38 7.59 10.05 18.16
CA GLY A 38 7.27 8.76 18.77
C GLY A 38 7.07 7.68 17.71
N THR A 39 6.68 6.48 18.16
CA THR A 39 6.47 5.30 17.34
C THR A 39 5.17 4.63 17.78
N ALA A 40 4.12 4.76 16.97
CA ALA A 40 2.78 4.24 17.20
C ALA A 40 2.46 3.11 16.21
N ILE A 41 3.07 1.96 16.45
CA ILE A 41 2.95 0.75 15.61
C ILE A 41 1.50 0.28 15.55
N GLY A 42 0.80 0.25 16.70
CA GLY A 42 -0.59 -0.20 16.73
C GLY A 42 -1.52 0.69 15.92
N THR A 43 -1.34 2.02 16.01
CA THR A 43 -2.10 2.99 15.21
C THR A 43 -1.79 2.85 13.71
N ALA A 44 -0.52 2.64 13.35
CA ALA A 44 -0.11 2.42 11.96
C ALA A 44 -0.74 1.15 11.38
N LEU A 45 -0.68 0.06 12.14
CA LEU A 45 -1.26 -1.21 11.73
C LEU A 45 -2.78 -1.12 11.62
N ALA A 46 -3.46 -0.53 12.60
CA ALA A 46 -4.92 -0.32 12.55
C ALA A 46 -5.32 0.56 11.35
N THR A 47 -4.52 1.59 11.04
CA THR A 47 -4.73 2.44 9.86
C THR A 47 -4.61 1.61 8.57
N ALA A 48 -3.57 0.79 8.44
CA ALA A 48 -3.37 -0.08 7.29
C ALA A 48 -4.51 -1.11 7.15
N VAL A 49 -4.90 -1.76 8.24
CA VAL A 49 -6.01 -2.72 8.30
C VAL A 49 -7.32 -2.07 7.86
N ASN A 50 -7.62 -0.85 8.35
CA ASN A 50 -8.82 -0.14 7.96
C ASN A 50 -8.84 0.22 6.47
N ARG A 51 -7.67 0.50 5.86
CA ARG A 51 -7.56 0.73 4.42
C ARG A 51 -7.74 -0.54 3.58
N LEU A 52 -7.27 -1.68 4.08
CA LEU A 52 -7.41 -2.95 3.38
C LEU A 52 -8.78 -3.61 3.58
N ARG A 53 -9.53 -3.22 4.62
CA ARG A 53 -10.86 -3.79 4.93
C ARG A 53 -11.85 -3.66 3.78
N SER A 54 -11.78 -2.59 3.00
CA SER A 54 -12.70 -2.36 1.87
C SER A 54 -12.35 -3.17 0.62
N ILE A 55 -11.25 -3.91 0.63
CA ILE A 55 -10.86 -4.79 -0.47
C ILE A 55 -11.49 -6.16 -0.22
N GLU A 56 -12.42 -6.54 -1.10
CA GLU A 56 -13.21 -7.78 -0.96
C GLU A 56 -12.48 -9.01 -1.54
N GLU A 57 -11.63 -8.83 -2.55
CA GLU A 57 -10.97 -9.92 -3.28
C GLU A 57 -9.44 -9.77 -3.29
N GLY A 58 -8.75 -10.92 -3.36
CA GLY A 58 -7.28 -11.00 -3.45
C GLY A 58 -6.56 -11.14 -2.11
N SER A 59 -5.25 -11.37 -2.17
CA SER A 59 -4.39 -11.41 -0.98
C SER A 59 -4.27 -10.01 -0.37
N ARG A 60 -4.48 -9.90 0.94
CA ARG A 60 -4.38 -8.65 1.70
C ARG A 60 -3.19 -8.74 2.63
N VAL A 61 -2.16 -7.98 2.29
CA VAL A 61 -0.85 -8.04 2.94
C VAL A 61 -0.47 -6.65 3.43
N VAL A 62 0.00 -6.58 4.68
CA VAL A 62 0.61 -5.38 5.25
C VAL A 62 2.09 -5.67 5.46
N VAL A 63 2.96 -4.77 5.00
CA VAL A 63 4.39 -4.79 5.33
C VAL A 63 4.66 -3.62 6.26
N LEU A 64 4.96 -3.92 7.53
CA LEU A 64 5.34 -2.96 8.55
C LEU A 64 6.86 -2.83 8.57
N LEU A 65 7.38 -1.64 8.30
CA LEU A 65 8.79 -1.31 8.39
C LEU A 65 9.02 -0.38 9.58
N THR A 66 9.88 -0.76 10.54
CA THR A 66 10.18 0.08 11.71
C THR A 66 11.58 -0.18 12.25
N ASP A 67 12.20 0.85 12.81
CA ASP A 67 13.51 0.84 13.44
C ASP A 67 13.45 1.02 14.97
N GLY A 68 12.26 1.07 15.56
CA GLY A 68 12.11 1.39 16.98
C GLY A 68 10.93 0.72 17.67
N ASP A 69 10.90 0.88 18.98
CA ASP A 69 9.90 0.30 19.87
C ASP A 69 8.61 1.12 19.89
N ASN A 70 7.47 0.43 19.98
CA ASN A 70 6.19 1.09 20.17
C ASN A 70 6.15 1.84 21.51
N ASN A 71 6.30 3.17 21.45
CA ASN A 71 6.36 4.04 22.63
C ASN A 71 5.19 5.03 22.69
N ARG A 72 4.33 5.05 21.67
CA ARG A 72 3.15 5.91 21.56
C ARG A 72 1.98 5.19 20.91
N GLY A 73 0.84 5.87 20.87
CA GLY A 73 -0.40 5.40 20.28
C GLY A 73 -1.38 4.85 21.31
N ASP A 74 -2.66 5.05 21.03
CA ASP A 74 -3.76 4.60 21.91
C ASP A 74 -4.15 3.14 21.66
N ILE A 75 -3.63 2.54 20.57
CA ILE A 75 -3.93 1.17 20.15
C ILE A 75 -2.72 0.29 20.46
N VAL A 76 -2.97 -0.78 21.22
CA VAL A 76 -1.98 -1.83 21.49
C VAL A 76 -1.65 -2.55 20.17
N PRO A 77 -0.36 -2.71 19.81
CA PRO A 77 0.04 -3.34 18.55
C PRO A 77 -0.55 -4.75 18.35
N GLU A 78 -0.59 -5.54 19.41
CA GLU A 78 -1.12 -6.91 19.41
C GLU A 78 -2.61 -6.95 19.08
N ASP A 79 -3.40 -5.99 19.57
CA ASP A 79 -4.84 -5.89 19.27
C ASP A 79 -5.06 -5.54 17.78
N ALA A 80 -4.23 -4.67 17.22
CA ALA A 80 -4.28 -4.35 15.80
C ALA A 80 -3.89 -5.55 14.92
N ALA A 81 -2.90 -6.35 15.35
CA ALA A 81 -2.53 -7.59 14.67
C ALA A 81 -3.64 -8.64 14.77
N ALA A 82 -4.28 -8.79 15.93
CA ALA A 82 -5.43 -9.67 16.09
C ALA A 82 -6.59 -9.28 15.17
N ALA A 83 -6.86 -7.98 15.02
CA ALA A 83 -7.85 -7.47 14.07
C ALA A 83 -7.48 -7.78 12.61
N ALA A 84 -6.20 -7.63 12.24
CA ALA A 84 -5.70 -8.00 10.91
C ALA A 84 -5.91 -9.50 10.64
N ALA A 85 -5.54 -10.36 11.58
CA ALA A 85 -5.71 -11.81 11.50
C ALA A 85 -7.19 -12.20 11.35
N ALA A 86 -8.08 -11.59 12.14
CA ALA A 86 -9.52 -11.83 12.08
C ALA A 86 -10.13 -11.49 10.70
N LEU A 87 -9.53 -10.54 9.98
CA LEU A 87 -9.92 -10.17 8.62
C LEU A 87 -9.20 -10.99 7.55
N GLY A 88 -8.36 -11.96 7.91
CA GLY A 88 -7.59 -12.77 6.97
C GLY A 88 -6.47 -11.99 6.27
N MET A 89 -5.95 -10.94 6.90
CA MET A 89 -4.82 -10.16 6.42
C MET A 89 -3.53 -10.70 7.03
N ARG A 90 -2.46 -10.78 6.23
CA ARG A 90 -1.11 -11.17 6.72
C ARG A 90 -0.27 -9.92 6.96
N VAL A 91 0.45 -9.91 8.07
CA VAL A 91 1.35 -8.81 8.44
C VAL A 91 2.78 -9.33 8.43
N TYR A 92 3.60 -8.78 7.55
CA TYR A 92 5.05 -8.97 7.56
C TYR A 92 5.68 -7.79 8.27
N THR A 93 6.61 -8.05 9.17
CA THR A 93 7.29 -7.01 9.95
C THR A 93 8.77 -7.01 9.62
N ILE A 94 9.33 -5.84 9.35
CA ILE A 94 10.73 -5.65 8.98
C ILE A 94 11.35 -4.68 9.98
N GLY A 95 12.25 -5.20 10.82
CA GLY A 95 13.07 -4.40 11.73
C GLY A 95 14.26 -3.80 10.99
N VAL A 96 14.39 -2.47 10.94
CA VAL A 96 15.49 -1.77 10.26
C VAL A 96 16.51 -1.31 11.29
N GLY A 97 17.79 -1.44 10.93
CA GLY A 97 18.89 -0.91 11.73
C GLY A 97 19.70 -2.00 12.41
N ARG A 98 20.86 -1.59 12.92
CA ARG A 98 21.78 -2.45 13.66
C ARG A 98 21.66 -2.09 15.12
N ASP A 99 21.68 -3.09 15.98
CA ASP A 99 21.76 -2.83 17.42
C ASP A 99 23.06 -2.10 17.70
N GLY A 100 22.96 -1.03 18.50
CA GLY A 100 24.12 -0.20 18.78
C GLY A 100 23.78 1.06 19.55
N VAL A 101 24.83 1.81 19.85
CA VAL A 101 24.74 3.09 20.55
C VAL A 101 24.58 4.20 19.52
N ALA A 102 23.46 4.92 19.58
CA ALA A 102 23.20 6.07 18.71
C ALA A 102 22.96 7.33 19.56
N PRO A 103 23.40 8.51 19.10
CA PRO A 103 23.13 9.76 19.77
C PRO A 103 21.64 10.13 19.60
N VAL A 104 20.86 9.98 20.66
CA VAL A 104 19.43 10.32 20.70
C VAL A 104 19.26 11.67 21.38
N PRO A 105 18.46 12.60 20.82
CA PRO A 105 18.19 13.88 21.46
C PRO A 105 17.37 13.69 22.74
N ILE A 106 17.95 13.99 23.90
CA ILE A 106 17.31 13.85 25.22
C ILE A 106 16.67 15.13 25.73
N GLY A 107 16.88 16.25 25.03
CA GLY A 107 16.32 17.53 25.42
C GLY A 107 16.81 18.69 24.57
N ARG A 108 16.14 19.83 24.71
CA ARG A 108 16.48 21.06 24.00
C ARG A 108 17.02 22.08 24.99
N THR A 109 18.25 22.52 24.77
CA THR A 109 18.89 23.58 25.55
C THR A 109 18.88 24.90 24.78
N ARG A 110 19.30 26.00 25.44
CA ARG A 110 19.45 27.32 24.81
C ARG A 110 20.48 27.35 23.66
N PHE A 111 21.29 26.29 23.55
CA PHE A 111 22.40 26.17 22.59
C PHE A 111 22.17 25.07 21.53
N GLY A 112 20.99 24.42 21.51
CA GLY A 112 20.65 23.35 20.57
C GLY A 112 20.13 22.09 21.25
N TYR A 113 20.00 21.01 20.49
CA TYR A 113 19.63 19.69 21.03
C TYR A 113 20.80 19.08 21.80
N GLN A 114 20.50 18.58 23.00
CA GLN A 114 21.43 17.77 23.78
C GLN A 114 21.20 16.31 23.42
N TYR A 115 22.26 15.63 22.97
CA TYR A 115 22.22 14.22 22.63
C TYR A 115 22.83 13.39 23.75
N ALA A 116 22.28 12.21 23.99
CA ALA A 116 22.91 11.17 24.80
C ALA A 116 23.01 9.90 23.99
N ASP A 117 24.12 9.21 24.20
CA ASP A 117 24.38 7.89 23.66
C ASP A 117 23.44 6.89 24.35
N MET A 118 22.45 6.42 23.61
CA MET A 118 21.49 5.41 24.08
C MET A 118 21.62 4.15 23.22
N GLU A 119 21.45 3.01 23.86
CA GLU A 119 21.34 1.73 23.17
C GLU A 119 20.00 1.71 22.46
N VAL A 120 20.03 1.80 21.12
CA VAL A 120 18.84 1.69 20.29
C VAL A 120 18.78 0.25 19.81
N THR A 121 17.86 -0.50 20.41
CA THR A 121 17.53 -1.87 20.02
C THR A 121 16.18 -1.88 19.35
N VAL A 122 16.04 -2.65 18.27
CA VAL A 122 14.73 -2.93 17.69
C VAL A 122 14.06 -4.02 18.52
N ASN A 123 12.78 -3.88 18.85
CA ASN A 123 12.00 -4.92 19.51
C ASN A 123 11.70 -6.11 18.59
N ASP A 124 12.70 -6.94 18.32
CA ASP A 124 12.55 -8.12 17.47
C ASP A 124 11.47 -9.07 18.00
N GLU A 125 11.34 -9.19 19.33
CA GLU A 125 10.32 -10.04 19.95
C GLU A 125 8.89 -9.55 19.67
N LEU A 126 8.64 -8.25 19.79
CA LEU A 126 7.33 -7.67 19.48
C LEU A 126 7.01 -7.89 18.00
N LEU A 127 7.94 -7.54 17.10
CA LEU A 127 7.73 -7.67 15.66
C LEU A 127 7.46 -9.12 15.24
N ASP A 128 8.22 -10.07 15.78
CA ASP A 128 8.00 -11.51 15.55
C ASP A 128 6.62 -11.97 16.06
N ARG A 129 6.19 -11.51 17.24
CA ARG A 129 4.83 -11.81 17.74
C ARG A 129 3.74 -11.26 16.82
N LEU A 130 3.86 -10.02 16.36
CA LEU A 130 2.88 -9.39 15.47
C LEU A 130 2.79 -10.12 14.14
N ALA A 131 3.93 -10.48 13.54
CA ALA A 131 3.95 -11.24 12.30
C ALA A 131 3.31 -12.63 12.47
N ARG A 132 3.71 -13.38 13.51
CA ARG A 132 3.17 -14.72 13.78
C ARG A 132 1.68 -14.73 14.07
N ALA A 133 1.17 -13.73 14.78
CA ALA A 133 -0.25 -13.62 15.09
C ALA A 133 -1.14 -13.58 13.83
N THR A 134 -0.59 -13.15 12.69
CA THR A 134 -1.30 -12.99 11.42
C THR A 134 -0.89 -14.01 10.35
N GLY A 135 0.02 -14.94 10.69
CA GLY A 135 0.57 -15.91 9.74
C GLY A 135 1.61 -15.33 8.77
N GLY A 136 2.13 -14.14 9.04
CA GLY A 136 3.26 -13.55 8.31
C GLY A 136 4.61 -13.93 8.92
N LEU A 137 5.67 -13.26 8.46
CA LEU A 137 7.04 -13.47 8.92
C LEU A 137 7.71 -12.16 9.35
N TYR A 138 8.59 -12.28 10.34
CA TYR A 138 9.49 -11.22 10.75
C TYR A 138 10.85 -11.32 10.05
N PHE A 139 11.39 -10.17 9.66
CA PHE A 139 12.70 -10.04 9.04
C PHE A 139 13.51 -8.90 9.65
N ARG A 140 14.83 -9.07 9.74
CA ARG A 140 15.77 -7.99 10.10
C ARG A 140 16.49 -7.48 8.85
N ALA A 141 16.46 -6.18 8.62
CA ALA A 141 17.15 -5.51 7.51
C ALA A 141 18.30 -4.64 8.05
N THR A 142 19.53 -5.07 7.80
CA THR A 142 20.77 -4.37 8.20
C THR A 142 21.35 -3.45 7.15
N ASP A 143 20.88 -3.58 5.90
CA ASP A 143 21.36 -2.90 4.71
C ASP A 143 20.27 -2.87 3.61
N PRO A 144 20.37 -1.97 2.63
CA PRO A 144 19.42 -1.87 1.52
C PRO A 144 19.32 -3.15 0.68
N GLU A 145 20.41 -3.90 0.52
CA GLU A 145 20.41 -5.16 -0.23
C GLU A 145 19.60 -6.23 0.52
N ALA A 146 19.69 -6.28 1.86
CA ALA A 146 18.89 -7.15 2.71
C ALA A 146 17.40 -6.82 2.58
N LEU A 147 17.05 -5.53 2.62
CA LEU A 147 15.67 -5.09 2.42
C LEU A 147 15.13 -5.55 1.06
N THR A 148 15.93 -5.43 0.00
CA THR A 148 15.58 -5.92 -1.34
C THR A 148 15.34 -7.44 -1.37
N ARG A 149 16.20 -8.22 -0.69
CA ARG A 149 16.02 -9.68 -0.58
C ARG A 149 14.75 -10.05 0.19
N ILE A 150 14.44 -9.31 1.24
CA ILE A 150 13.23 -9.52 2.05
C ILE A 150 11.97 -9.29 1.21
N TYR A 151 11.90 -8.18 0.47
CA TYR A 151 10.75 -7.92 -0.40
C TYR A 151 10.57 -9.00 -1.47
N ARG A 152 11.66 -9.49 -2.08
CA ARG A 152 11.57 -10.63 -3.02
C ARG A 152 11.04 -11.89 -2.34
N ARG A 153 11.46 -12.15 -1.10
CA ARG A 153 10.97 -13.30 -0.35
C ARG A 153 9.48 -13.19 -0.02
N ILE A 154 9.01 -11.99 0.33
CA ILE A 154 7.58 -11.74 0.56
C ILE A 154 6.78 -11.98 -0.73
N ASP A 155 7.28 -11.49 -1.87
CA ASP A 155 6.66 -11.70 -3.18
C ASP A 155 6.51 -13.19 -3.52
N GLU A 156 7.55 -14.00 -3.29
CA GLU A 156 7.50 -15.46 -3.46
C GLU A 156 6.45 -16.14 -2.56
N LEU A 157 6.25 -15.64 -1.34
CA LEU A 157 5.29 -16.19 -0.37
C LEU A 157 3.84 -15.79 -0.67
N GLU A 158 3.66 -14.62 -1.28
CA GLU A 158 2.35 -14.04 -1.60
C GLU A 158 1.93 -14.24 -3.05
N THR A 159 2.74 -14.93 -3.85
CA THR A 159 2.39 -15.36 -5.22
C THR A 159 1.24 -16.39 -5.16
N ALA A 160 0.03 -15.88 -4.97
CA ALA A 160 -1.18 -16.42 -5.56
C ALA A 160 -1.32 -15.83 -6.98
N PRO A 161 -1.88 -16.55 -7.96
CA PRO A 161 -1.97 -16.06 -9.33
C PRO A 161 -2.71 -14.75 -9.35
N VAL A 162 -2.00 -13.66 -9.67
CA VAL A 162 -2.61 -12.40 -10.01
C VAL A 162 -3.39 -12.66 -11.30
N GLU A 163 -4.69 -12.90 -11.17
CA GLU A 163 -5.61 -12.51 -12.24
C GLU A 163 -5.50 -10.99 -12.30
N GLU A 164 -4.54 -10.52 -13.10
CA GLU A 164 -4.61 -9.20 -13.69
C GLU A 164 -5.97 -9.17 -14.36
N VAL A 165 -6.97 -8.63 -13.66
CA VAL A 165 -8.16 -8.12 -14.31
C VAL A 165 -7.65 -6.90 -15.07
N ARG A 166 -6.98 -7.17 -16.19
CA ARG A 166 -6.76 -6.20 -17.25
C ARG A 166 -8.16 -5.77 -17.61
N MET A 167 -8.58 -4.66 -17.03
CA MET A 167 -9.63 -3.84 -17.60
C MET A 167 -9.02 -3.36 -18.92
N VAL A 168 -9.11 -4.22 -19.93
CA VAL A 168 -8.86 -3.84 -21.30
C VAL A 168 -9.88 -2.75 -21.53
N GLU A 169 -9.44 -1.49 -21.55
CA GLU A 169 -10.21 -0.45 -22.21
C GLU A 169 -10.55 -1.04 -23.57
N ARG A 170 -11.81 -1.48 -23.73
CA ARG A 170 -12.31 -1.94 -25.02
C ARG A 170 -12.06 -0.77 -25.94
N ALA A 171 -11.07 -0.93 -26.82
CA ALA A 171 -10.78 0.02 -27.87
C ALA A 171 -12.12 0.45 -28.45
N GLY A 172 -12.46 1.72 -28.26
CA GLY A 172 -13.70 2.29 -28.77
C GLY A 172 -13.85 1.88 -30.22
N VAL A 173 -15.05 1.44 -30.60
CA VAL A 173 -15.35 1.04 -31.97
C VAL A 173 -14.75 2.10 -32.89
N ARG A 174 -13.78 1.69 -33.73
CA ARG A 174 -13.07 2.57 -34.67
C ARG A 174 -14.11 3.43 -35.36
N SER A 175 -14.06 4.75 -35.18
CA SER A 175 -15.09 5.70 -35.64
C SER A 175 -15.43 5.57 -37.13
N GLU A 176 -14.48 5.09 -37.92
CA GLU A 176 -14.64 4.71 -39.33
C GLU A 176 -15.76 3.68 -39.58
N LEU A 177 -15.90 2.67 -38.71
CA LEU A 177 -16.92 1.63 -38.83
C LEU A 177 -18.32 2.17 -38.52
N LEU A 178 -18.42 3.13 -37.60
CA LEU A 178 -19.69 3.81 -37.29
C LEU A 178 -20.17 4.64 -38.49
N ILE A 179 -19.27 5.33 -39.17
CA ILE A 179 -19.59 6.10 -40.38
C ILE A 179 -20.09 5.16 -41.49
N LEU A 180 -19.42 4.02 -41.68
CA LEU A 180 -19.82 3.05 -42.70
C LEU A 180 -21.20 2.43 -42.43
N ALA A 181 -21.48 2.08 -41.16
CA ALA A 181 -22.78 1.55 -40.74
C ALA A 181 -23.90 2.58 -40.92
N LEU A 182 -23.64 3.85 -40.58
CA LEU A 182 -24.59 4.94 -40.78
C LEU A 182 -24.89 5.16 -42.27
N ALA A 183 -23.86 5.13 -43.12
CA ALA A 183 -24.03 5.26 -44.57
C ALA A 183 -24.88 4.10 -45.15
N ALA A 184 -24.63 2.86 -44.71
CA ALA A 184 -25.42 1.70 -45.13
C ALA A 184 -26.90 1.83 -44.74
N LEU A 185 -27.18 2.29 -43.51
CA LEU A 185 -28.54 2.55 -43.04
C LEU A 185 -29.27 3.59 -43.91
N VAL A 186 -28.58 4.68 -44.27
CA VAL A 186 -29.16 5.73 -45.14
C VAL A 186 -29.49 5.18 -46.52
N VAL A 187 -28.60 4.36 -47.10
CA VAL A 187 -28.84 3.71 -48.40
C VAL A 187 -30.06 2.79 -48.34
N GLU A 188 -30.21 2.03 -47.27
CA GLU A 188 -31.38 1.16 -47.07
C GLU A 188 -32.68 1.96 -46.91
N LEU A 189 -32.65 3.08 -46.17
CA LEU A 189 -33.82 3.95 -45.99
C LEU A 189 -34.27 4.58 -47.32
N VAL A 190 -33.31 5.04 -48.14
CA VAL A 190 -33.62 5.60 -49.48
C VAL A 190 -34.09 4.50 -50.43
N GLY A 191 -33.47 3.31 -50.38
CA GLY A 191 -33.84 2.16 -51.19
C GLY A 191 -35.25 1.63 -50.87
N SER A 192 -35.61 1.56 -49.60
CA SER A 192 -36.95 1.16 -49.14
C SER A 192 -38.01 2.20 -49.54
N ALA A 193 -37.72 3.50 -49.40
CA ALA A 193 -38.62 4.57 -49.83
C ALA A 193 -38.86 4.59 -51.35
N THR A 194 -37.84 4.28 -52.15
CA THR A 194 -37.96 4.20 -53.62
C THR A 194 -38.64 2.92 -54.11
N ARG A 195 -38.43 1.77 -53.44
CA ARG A 195 -39.20 0.54 -53.72
C ARG A 195 -40.67 0.69 -53.34
N ALA A 196 -40.99 1.33 -52.22
CA ALA A 196 -42.37 1.60 -51.82
C ALA A 196 -43.11 2.48 -52.86
N ARG A 197 -42.43 3.43 -53.49
CA ARG A 197 -42.98 4.24 -54.59
C ARG A 197 -43.22 3.47 -55.90
N ARG A 198 -42.49 2.39 -56.17
CA ARG A 198 -42.69 1.55 -57.37
C ARG A 198 -43.78 0.50 -57.23
N VAL A 199 -44.20 0.17 -56.00
CA VAL A 199 -45.27 -0.81 -55.73
C VAL A 199 -46.67 -0.17 -55.74
N PHE A 200 -46.75 1.17 -55.66
CA PHE A 200 -48.00 1.94 -55.66
C PHE A 200 -48.19 2.83 -56.91
N ALA A 201 -47.45 2.58 -57.99
CA ALA A 201 -47.57 3.29 -59.28
C ALA A 201 -47.94 2.32 -60.41
#